data_AF-A0A443IJJ0-F1
#
_entry.id   AF-A0A443IJJ0-F1
#
_cell.length_a   1.000
_cell.length_b   1.000
_cell.length_c   1.000
_cell.angle_alpha   90.00
_cell.angle_beta   90.00
_cell.angle_gamma   90.00
#
_symmetry.space_group_name_H-M   'P 1'
#
loop_
_entity.id
_entity.type
_entity.pdbx_description
1 polymer ?
#
loop_
_entity_poly.entity_id
_entity_poly.type
_entity_poly.pdbx_seq_one_letter_code
_entity_poly.pdbx_strand_id
1 'polypeptide(L)'
;MLIGMGGIFVSFILVGVLALWGVKYTKKNIHTDRKKKFKAAKNLLLAGVVIAVGYIIFAKKFSHNIDFVISWILLASGCFFASGLAFFIGYYNEKDL
;
A
#
# COMPACT_ATOMS: atom_id res chain seq x y z
N MET A 1 -21.67 -2.05 13.64
CA MET A 1 -20.49 -2.36 14.47
C MET A 1 -19.78 -3.65 14.04
N LEU A 2 -20.39 -4.85 14.12
CA LEU A 2 -19.71 -6.11 13.74
C LEU A 2 -19.23 -6.17 12.27
N ILE A 3 -20.02 -5.65 11.32
CA ILE A 3 -19.64 -5.62 9.90
C ILE A 3 -18.48 -4.64 9.63
N GLY A 4 -18.41 -3.54 10.39
CA GLY A 4 -17.36 -2.53 10.28
C GLY A 4 -16.01 -3.01 10.78
N MET A 5 -15.97 -3.70 11.92
CA MET A 5 -14.74 -4.32 12.46
C MET A 5 -14.14 -5.36 11.50
N GLY A 6 -14.99 -6.14 10.81
CA GLY A 6 -14.53 -7.10 9.80
C GLY A 6 -13.81 -6.42 8.63
N GLY A 7 -14.33 -5.28 8.15
CA GLY A 7 -13.69 -4.51 7.08
C GLY A 7 -12.31 -3.97 7.47
N ILE A 8 -12.15 -3.52 8.71
CA ILE A 8 -10.87 -3.02 9.24
C ILE A 8 -9.85 -4.16 9.32
N PHE A 9 -10.24 -5.30 9.89
CA PHE A 9 -9.36 -6.47 10.01
C PHE A 9 -8.88 -6.99 8.65
N VAL A 10 -9.80 -7.11 7.69
CA VAL A 10 -9.46 -7.54 6.32
C VAL A 10 -8.50 -6.55 5.67
N SER A 11 -8.76 -5.24 5.81
CA SER A 11 -7.90 -4.18 5.26
C SER A 11 -6.49 -4.24 5.86
N PHE A 12 -6.38 -4.49 7.16
CA PHE A 12 -5.10 -4.61 7.84
C PHE A 12 -4.29 -5.83 7.35
N ILE A 13 -4.94 -6.99 7.21
CA ILE A 13 -4.31 -8.19 6.65
C ILE A 13 -3.87 -7.96 5.20
N LEU A 14 -4.72 -7.31 4.38
CA LEU A 14 -4.42 -6.98 2.99
C LEU A 14 -3.18 -6.09 2.88
N VAL A 15 -3.10 -5.03 3.68
CA VAL A 15 -1.93 -4.16 3.76
C VAL A 15 -0.69 -4.95 4.16
N GLY A 16 -0.79 -5.82 5.17
CA GLY A 16 0.32 -6.67 5.61
C GLY A 16 0.85 -7.58 4.49
N VAL A 17 -0.04 -8.25 3.76
CA VAL A 17 0.32 -9.10 2.62
C VAL A 17 0.95 -8.29 1.49
N LEU A 18 0.39 -7.11 1.17
CA LEU A 18 0.91 -6.20 0.16
C LEU A 18 2.31 -5.68 0.51
N ALA A 19 2.55 -5.34 1.78
CA ALA A 19 3.84 -4.91 2.27
C ALA A 19 4.88 -6.04 2.17
N LEU A 20 4.56 -7.24 2.66
CA LEU A 20 5.44 -8.41 2.56
C LEU A 20 5.75 -8.76 1.11
N TRP A 21 4.75 -8.69 0.22
CA TRP A 21 4.94 -8.93 -1.21
C TRP A 21 5.82 -7.86 -1.86
N GLY A 22 5.60 -6.57 -1.56
CA GLY A 22 6.41 -5.46 -2.04
C GLY A 22 7.88 -5.58 -1.63
N VAL A 23 8.13 -5.92 -0.37
CA VAL A 23 9.48 -6.17 0.18
C VAL A 23 10.12 -7.38 -0.49
N LYS A 24 9.41 -8.52 -0.56
CA LYS A 24 9.93 -9.76 -1.16
C LYS A 24 10.24 -9.58 -2.65
N TYR A 25 9.39 -8.86 -3.38
CA TYR A 25 9.61 -8.55 -4.79
C TYR A 25 10.85 -7.67 -4.98
N THR A 26 10.99 -6.61 -4.18
CA THR A 26 12.11 -5.69 -4.25
C THR A 26 13.43 -6.40 -3.91
N LYS A 27 13.43 -7.24 -2.86
CA LYS A 27 14.59 -8.05 -2.48
C LYS A 27 14.99 -9.06 -3.56
N LYS A 28 14.01 -9.69 -4.23
CA LYS A 28 14.28 -10.67 -5.30
C LYS A 28 14.84 -10.02 -6.57
N ASN A 29 14.49 -8.77 -6.86
CA ASN A 29 14.92 -8.04 -8.07
C ASN A 29 16.03 -7.01 -7.79
N ILE A 30 16.70 -7.11 -6.64
CA ILE A 30 17.63 -6.08 -6.17
C ILE A 30 18.90 -5.97 -7.03
N HIS A 31 19.30 -7.08 -7.67
CA HIS A 31 20.43 -7.17 -8.60
C HIS A 31 20.03 -6.97 -10.07
N THR A 32 18.77 -6.60 -10.34
CA THR A 32 18.26 -6.36 -11.70
C THR A 32 18.19 -4.85 -11.97
N ASP A 33 18.06 -4.46 -13.25
CA ASP A 33 17.85 -3.07 -13.68
C ASP A 33 16.96 -2.24 -12.76
N ARG A 34 17.32 -0.96 -12.54
CA ARG A 34 16.54 0.01 -11.75
C ARG A 34 15.04 -0.02 -12.06
N LYS A 35 14.67 -0.14 -13.34
CA LYS A 35 13.26 -0.19 -13.77
C LYS A 35 12.48 -1.35 -13.15
N LYS A 36 13.10 -2.53 -12.99
CA LYS A 36 12.46 -3.70 -12.37
C LYS A 36 12.52 -3.63 -10.85
N LYS A 37 13.62 -3.10 -10.29
CA LYS A 37 13.82 -2.89 -8.86
C LYS A 37 12.74 -2.01 -8.22
N PHE A 38 12.40 -0.88 -8.85
CA PHE A 38 11.39 0.05 -8.34
C PHE A 38 9.95 -0.23 -8.84
N LYS A 39 9.74 -1.29 -9.63
CA LYS A 39 8.41 -1.59 -10.21
C LYS A 39 7.35 -1.87 -9.13
N ALA A 40 7.71 -2.62 -8.08
CA ALA A 40 6.79 -2.90 -6.98
C ALA A 40 6.43 -1.64 -6.20
N ALA A 41 7.41 -0.80 -5.87
CA ALA A 41 7.16 0.49 -5.23
C ALA A 41 6.22 1.36 -6.09
N LYS A 42 6.50 1.49 -7.39
CA LYS A 42 5.64 2.27 -8.30
C LYS A 42 4.20 1.75 -8.34
N ASN A 43 4.03 0.43 -8.40
CA ASN A 43 2.70 -0.19 -8.48
C ASN A 43 1.92 -0.02 -7.15
N LEU A 44 2.59 -0.18 -6.01
CA LEU A 44 2.00 0.04 -4.69
C LEU A 44 1.62 1.51 -4.48
N LEU A 45 2.46 2.44 -4.94
CA LEU A 45 2.16 3.88 -4.92
C LEU A 45 0.92 4.20 -5.76
N LEU A 46 0.86 3.69 -7.00
CA LEU A 46 -0.30 3.87 -7.89
C LEU A 46 -1.58 3.30 -7.27
N ALA A 47 -1.50 2.12 -6.67
CA ALA A 47 -2.64 1.53 -5.95
C ALA A 47 -3.10 2.44 -4.80
N GLY A 48 -2.17 2.92 -3.96
CA GLY A 48 -2.46 3.87 -2.89
C GLY A 48 -3.13 5.15 -3.39
N VAL A 49 -2.65 5.72 -4.50
CA VAL A 49 -3.26 6.91 -5.13
C VAL A 49 -4.67 6.62 -5.64
N VAL A 50 -4.88 5.52 -6.35
CA VAL A 50 -6.22 5.15 -6.86
C VAL A 50 -7.21 4.97 -5.72
N ILE A 51 -6.79 4.31 -4.63
CA ILE A 51 -7.61 4.11 -3.43
C ILE A 51 -7.90 5.46 -2.75
N ALA A 52 -6.91 6.34 -2.61
CA ALA A 52 -7.09 7.67 -2.02
C ALA A 52 -8.01 8.58 -2.86
N VAL A 53 -7.86 8.57 -4.20
CA VAL A 53 -8.75 9.31 -5.12
C VAL A 53 -10.16 8.75 -5.05
N GLY A 54 -10.31 7.41 -5.03
CA GLY A 54 -11.58 6.75 -4.79
C GLY A 54 -12.24 7.23 -3.50
N TYR A 55 -11.47 7.34 -2.41
CA TYR A 55 -11.96 7.91 -1.17
C TYR A 55 -12.48 9.34 -1.35
N ILE A 56 -11.71 10.24 -1.96
CA ILE A 56 -12.12 11.66 -2.13
C ILE A 56 -13.44 11.77 -2.91
N ILE A 57 -13.60 10.98 -3.98
CA ILE A 57 -14.80 10.99 -4.82
C ILE A 57 -16.01 10.43 -4.05
N PHE A 58 -15.81 9.36 -3.28
CA PHE A 58 -16.89 8.66 -2.58
C PHE A 58 -17.12 9.15 -1.14
N ALA A 59 -16.27 10.03 -0.60
CA ALA A 59 -16.33 10.53 0.78
C ALA A 59 -17.69 11.16 1.11
N LYS A 60 -18.30 11.89 0.16
CA LYS A 60 -19.64 12.48 0.33
C LYS A 60 -20.77 11.46 0.42
N LYS A 61 -20.63 10.26 -0.16
CA LYS A 61 -21.66 9.21 -0.14
C LYS A 61 -21.55 8.30 1.08
N PHE A 62 -20.37 8.17 1.68
CA PHE A 62 -20.10 7.18 2.72
C PHE A 62 -19.69 7.78 4.07
N SER A 63 -19.73 9.11 4.26
CA SER A 63 -19.32 9.74 5.53
C SER A 63 -20.14 9.28 6.74
N HIS A 64 -21.34 8.73 6.53
CA HIS A 64 -22.16 8.16 7.61
C HIS A 64 -21.64 6.83 8.15
N ASN A 65 -20.74 6.13 7.44
CA ASN A 65 -20.15 4.87 7.86
C ASN A 65 -18.67 5.05 8.23
N ILE A 66 -18.41 5.45 9.47
CA ILE A 66 -17.07 5.73 10.00
C ILE A 66 -16.13 4.52 9.87
N ASP A 67 -16.62 3.31 10.16
CA ASP A 67 -15.81 2.07 10.06
C ASP A 67 -15.27 1.84 8.64
N PHE A 68 -16.06 2.19 7.63
CA PHE A 68 -15.68 2.07 6.23
C PHE A 68 -14.65 3.12 5.83
N VAL A 69 -14.84 4.35 6.29
CA VAL A 69 -13.88 5.45 6.09
C VAL A 69 -12.53 5.09 6.71
N ILE A 70 -12.52 4.58 7.94
CA ILE A 70 -11.29 4.13 8.62
C ILE A 70 -10.61 3.00 7.85
N SER A 71 -11.35 1.98 7.44
CA SER A 71 -10.81 0.85 6.66
C SER A 71 -10.15 1.33 5.35
N TRP A 72 -10.80 2.28 4.68
CA TRP A 72 -10.32 2.81 3.41
C TRP A 72 -9.05 3.66 3.57
N ILE A 73 -9.01 4.51 4.60
CA ILE A 73 -7.82 5.31 4.95
C ILE A 73 -6.66 4.39 5.34
N LEU A 74 -6.92 3.38 6.16
CA LEU A 74 -5.94 2.36 6.56
C LEU A 74 -5.34 1.66 5.33
N LEU A 75 -6.18 1.31 4.36
CA LEU A 75 -5.73 0.64 3.14
C LEU A 75 -4.90 1.57 2.24
N ALA A 76 -5.31 2.83 2.07
CA ALA A 76 -4.55 3.83 1.32
C ALA A 76 -3.17 4.11 1.95
N SER A 77 -3.16 4.43 3.25
CA SER A 77 -1.93 4.68 4.02
C SER A 77 -1.01 3.46 4.06
N GLY A 78 -1.57 2.26 4.19
CA GLY A 78 -0.84 1.00 4.12
C GLY A 78 -0.14 0.78 2.78
N CYS A 79 -0.82 1.06 1.66
CA CYS A 79 -0.21 1.02 0.32
C CYS A 79 0.93 2.02 0.16
N PHE A 80 0.77 3.26 0.67
CA PHE A 80 1.83 4.26 0.65
C PHE A 80 3.03 3.84 1.50
N PHE A 81 2.79 3.29 2.68
CA PHE A 81 3.84 2.79 3.57
C PHE A 81 4.61 1.63 2.93
N ALA A 82 3.89 0.64 2.37
CA ALA A 82 4.49 -0.48 1.64
C ALA A 82 5.33 -0.02 0.43
N SER A 83 4.84 0.96 -0.31
CA SER A 83 5.58 1.59 -1.40
C SER A 83 6.86 2.26 -0.89
N GLY A 84 6.76 3.03 0.20
CA GLY A 84 7.90 3.70 0.82
C GLY A 84 8.99 2.72 1.26
N LEU A 85 8.61 1.62 1.93
CA LEU A 85 9.53 0.55 2.32
C LEU A 85 10.22 -0.09 1.11
N ALA A 86 9.45 -0.44 0.06
CA ALA A 86 10.02 -0.98 -1.17
C ALA A 86 11.00 -0.01 -1.83
N PHE A 87 10.68 1.28 -1.86
CA PHE A 87 11.56 2.31 -2.40
C PHE A 87 12.84 2.46 -1.56
N PHE A 88 12.71 2.46 -0.23
CA PHE A 88 13.82 2.61 0.70
C PHE A 88 14.81 1.43 0.61
N ILE A 89 14.29 0.20 0.58
CA ILE A 89 15.11 -1.02 0.38
C ILE A 89 15.82 -0.96 -0.98
N GLY A 90 15.11 -0.56 -2.03
CA GLY A 90 15.70 -0.38 -3.35
C GLY A 90 16.84 0.66 -3.33
N TYR A 91 16.62 1.80 -2.67
CA TYR A 91 17.59 2.89 -2.62
C TYR A 91 18.86 2.54 -1.82
N TYR A 92 18.72 1.98 -0.61
CA TYR A 92 19.87 1.59 0.21
C TYR A 92 20.75 0.56 -0.48
N ASN A 93 20.13 -0.45 -1.08
CA ASN A 93 20.85 -1.50 -1.77
C ASN A 93 21.42 -1.07 -3.14
N GLU A 94 21.16 0.16 -3.57
CA GLU A 94 21.87 0.80 -4.70
C GLU A 94 23.13 1.56 -4.25
N LYS A 95 23.20 1.97 -2.98
CA LYS A 95 24.36 2.65 -2.40
C LYS A 95 25.43 1.70 -1.86
N ASP A 96 25.04 0.47 -1.50
CA ASP A 96 25.95 -0.59 -1.05
C ASP A 96 26.65 -1.35 -2.21
N LEU A 97 26.34 -1.03 -3.46
CA LEU A 97 26.95 -1.58 -4.69
C LEU A 97 27.79 -0.53 -5.40
#